data_AF-A0A2A2DGZ5-F1
#
_entry.id   AF-A0A2A2DGZ5-F1
#
_cell.length_a   1.000
_cell.length_b   1.000
_cell.length_c   1.000
_cell.angle_alpha   90.00
_cell.angle_beta   90.00
_cell.angle_gamma   90.00
#
_symmetry.space_group_name_H-M   'P 1'
#
loop_
_entity.id
_entity.type
_entity.pdbx_description
1 polymer ?
#
loop_
_entity_poly.entity_id
_entity_poly.type
_entity_poly.pdbx_seq_one_letter_code
_entity_poly.pdbx_strand_id
1 'polypeptide(L)'
;MDNSTKGAEYDLRADFMIKGILIAGNTPGPVFMTDFRRAMSDPSDQEEIRCDTKGTASALSGCEFKNVAPGYTFNAAKYPQAAAHTWLLQEKLPNTMGVKTRDTPLYYLPGGTRADGKKNRDAICDVASWAKGNGDLSAMDGAGDKPNCDEFAFNTTYNSGGMPKSEGGLNEVSSGSQCVQTFTKKADDRAVHLYDIDGHAPTWREVCGRSAISGKRNSGSMAGLSGFVRNMRLLDKDPYWLETGMTGQCAQDSKTVKCTLRTQ
;
A
#
# COMPACT_ATOMS: atom_id res chain seq x y z
N MET A 1 -14.48 22.38 30.95
CA MET A 1 -13.87 21.18 31.53
C MET A 1 -13.87 20.12 30.45
N ASP A 2 -12.70 19.54 30.15
CA ASP A 2 -12.53 18.45 29.20
C ASP A 2 -12.91 17.13 29.88
N ASN A 3 -13.85 16.39 29.30
CA ASN A 3 -14.36 15.12 29.80
C ASN A 3 -14.01 13.94 28.89
N SER A 4 -13.06 14.11 27.96
CA SER A 4 -12.68 13.04 27.03
C SER A 4 -11.95 11.89 27.74
N THR A 5 -12.38 10.66 27.46
CA THR A 5 -11.77 9.41 27.95
C THR A 5 -11.08 8.64 26.82
N LYS A 6 -9.94 8.02 27.13
CA LYS A 6 -9.12 7.28 26.16
C LYS A 6 -9.88 6.05 25.65
N GLY A 7 -9.99 5.90 24.33
CA GLY A 7 -10.63 4.75 23.69
C GLY A 7 -12.16 4.79 23.70
N ALA A 8 -12.74 5.95 24.00
CA ALA A 8 -14.18 6.17 23.83
C ALA A 8 -14.48 6.49 22.36
N GLU A 9 -15.42 5.76 21.79
CA GLU A 9 -16.05 6.08 20.50
C GLU A 9 -17.18 7.08 20.75
N TYR A 10 -17.25 8.10 19.90
CA TYR A 10 -18.28 9.14 19.98
C TYR A 10 -19.00 9.19 18.63
N ASP A 11 -20.28 8.85 18.62
CA ASP A 11 -21.14 9.03 17.45
C ASP A 11 -21.46 10.51 17.26
N LEU A 12 -20.72 11.15 16.36
CA LEU A 12 -21.03 12.50 15.90
C LEU A 12 -22.01 12.43 14.73
N ARG A 13 -23.27 12.80 14.99
CA ARG A 13 -24.22 13.11 13.92
C ARG A 13 -23.88 14.49 13.35
N ALA A 14 -22.98 14.53 12.38
CA ALA A 14 -22.64 15.78 11.70
C ALA A 14 -23.77 16.20 10.74
N ASP A 15 -24.68 17.04 11.23
CA ASP A 15 -25.51 17.87 10.34
C ASP A 15 -24.67 19.09 9.92
N PHE A 16 -23.93 19.00 8.81
CA PHE A 16 -23.23 20.17 8.26
C PHE A 16 -23.97 20.75 7.04
N MET A 17 -24.05 22.08 6.99
CA MET A 17 -24.64 22.84 5.90
C MET A 17 -23.52 23.63 5.22
N ILE A 18 -23.14 23.24 4.00
CA ILE A 18 -22.19 24.04 3.19
C ILE A 18 -22.98 25.14 2.50
N LYS A 19 -22.74 26.39 2.89
CA LYS A 19 -23.22 27.58 2.16
C LYS A 19 -22.09 28.07 1.25
N GLY A 20 -22.15 27.71 -0.02
CA GLY A 20 -21.25 28.24 -1.04
C GLY A 20 -21.90 29.37 -1.82
N ILE A 21 -21.14 30.43 -2.13
CA ILE A 21 -21.51 31.43 -3.14
C ILE A 21 -20.66 31.14 -4.38
N LEU A 22 -21.29 30.73 -5.48
CA LEU A 22 -20.62 30.64 -6.79
C LEU A 22 -20.72 32.02 -7.46
N ILE A 23 -19.59 32.68 -7.63
CA ILE A 23 -19.50 33.91 -8.42
C ILE A 23 -19.01 33.51 -9.81
N ALA A 24 -19.90 33.51 -10.79
CA ALA A 24 -19.51 33.41 -12.20
C ALA A 24 -18.76 34.70 -12.56
N GLY A 25 -17.54 34.57 -13.07
CA GLY A 25 -16.74 35.72 -13.50
C GLY A 25 -17.44 36.55 -14.58
N ASN A 26 -17.40 37.88 -14.38
CA ASN A 26 -17.75 38.98 -15.31
C ASN A 26 -19.21 39.29 -15.65
N THR A 27 -20.20 38.95 -14.81
CA THR A 27 -21.54 39.58 -14.91
C THR A 27 -22.18 39.77 -13.53
N PRO A 28 -22.72 40.96 -13.18
CA PRO A 28 -23.38 41.15 -11.89
C PRO A 28 -24.80 40.55 -11.95
N GLY A 29 -24.98 39.39 -11.33
CA GLY A 29 -26.28 38.81 -11.03
C GLY A 29 -26.16 37.72 -9.97
N PRO A 30 -26.97 37.72 -8.90
CA PRO A 30 -26.98 36.63 -7.94
C PRO A 30 -27.63 35.39 -8.57
N VAL A 31 -26.88 34.30 -8.69
CA VAL A 31 -27.44 32.97 -8.98
C VAL A 31 -27.72 32.30 -7.63
N PHE A 32 -28.99 32.01 -7.34
CA PHE A 32 -29.41 31.26 -6.16
C PHE A 32 -29.72 29.81 -6.55
N MET A 33 -28.91 28.87 -6.06
CA MET A 33 -29.21 27.42 -6.01
C MET A 33 -28.19 26.76 -5.05
N THR A 34 -28.48 25.85 -4.13
CA THR A 34 -29.67 25.30 -3.45
C THR A 34 -29.16 24.74 -2.11
N ASP A 35 -30.00 24.61 -1.09
CA ASP A 35 -29.67 23.95 0.17
C ASP A 35 -29.21 22.49 -0.06
N PHE A 36 -27.91 22.21 0.07
CA PHE A 36 -27.45 20.83 0.24
C PHE A 36 -27.67 20.43 1.70
N ARG A 37 -28.87 19.89 1.98
CA ARG A 37 -29.09 19.06 3.17
C ARG A 37 -28.83 17.61 2.79
N ARG A 38 -27.67 17.06 3.13
CA ARG A 38 -27.55 15.61 3.28
C ARG A 38 -27.96 15.27 4.70
N ALA A 39 -29.26 15.11 4.93
CA ALA A 39 -29.67 14.27 6.05
C ALA A 39 -29.21 12.86 5.68
N MET A 40 -28.20 12.32 6.38
CA MET A 40 -27.87 10.90 6.28
C MET A 40 -29.06 10.13 6.86
N SER A 41 -30.02 9.77 6.02
CA SER A 41 -31.21 9.02 6.41
C SER A 41 -30.93 7.51 6.56
N ASP A 42 -29.66 7.11 6.65
CA ASP A 42 -29.27 5.74 6.97
C ASP A 42 -28.28 5.73 8.15
N PRO A 43 -28.66 5.17 9.31
CA PRO A 43 -27.77 5.00 10.45
C PRO A 43 -26.54 4.11 10.17
N SER A 44 -26.51 3.35 9.06
CA SER A 44 -25.34 2.53 8.70
C SER A 44 -24.22 3.31 7.99
N ASP A 45 -24.51 4.50 7.48
CA ASP A 45 -23.56 5.36 6.75
C ASP A 45 -22.95 6.46 7.64
N GLN A 46 -23.08 6.34 8.97
CA GLN A 46 -22.56 7.31 9.92
C GLN A 46 -21.04 7.46 9.72
N GLU A 47 -20.64 8.63 9.21
CA GLU A 47 -19.26 9.13 9.17
C GLU A 47 -18.69 9.15 10.60
N GLU A 48 -18.17 8.01 11.05
CA GLU A 48 -17.63 7.89 12.39
C GLU A 48 -16.33 8.71 12.45
N ILE A 49 -16.33 9.76 13.27
CA ILE A 49 -15.18 10.64 13.42
C ILE A 49 -14.33 10.11 14.58
N ARG A 50 -13.11 9.65 14.27
CA ARG A 50 -12.11 9.34 15.29
C ARG A 50 -11.34 10.61 15.62
N CYS A 51 -11.35 11.03 16.88
CA CYS A 51 -10.54 12.14 17.37
C CYS A 51 -9.42 11.62 18.28
N ASP A 52 -8.16 11.82 17.87
CA ASP A 52 -6.98 11.48 18.65
C ASP A 52 -6.59 12.65 19.55
N THR A 53 -6.71 12.47 20.86
CA THR A 53 -6.41 13.49 21.88
C THR A 53 -4.97 13.44 22.38
N LYS A 54 -4.26 12.31 22.18
CA LYS A 54 -2.86 12.15 22.56
C LYS A 54 -1.97 12.25 21.34
N GLY A 55 -1.50 13.46 21.05
CA GLY A 55 -0.40 13.62 20.13
C GLY A 55 0.83 12.86 20.66
N THR A 56 1.26 11.83 19.93
CA THR A 56 2.64 11.34 20.09
C THR A 56 3.56 12.34 19.37
N ALA A 57 4.88 12.28 19.60
CA ALA A 57 5.85 13.16 18.92
C ALA A 57 5.79 13.14 17.38
N SER A 58 4.93 12.30 16.80
CA SER A 58 4.75 12.06 15.37
C SER A 58 3.32 12.31 14.86
N ALA A 59 2.33 12.61 15.70
CA ALA A 59 0.97 12.94 15.27
C ALA A 59 0.44 14.11 16.13
N LEU A 60 0.07 15.23 15.52
CA LEU A 60 -0.62 16.33 16.21
C LEU A 60 -1.99 15.83 16.68
N SER A 61 -2.60 16.38 17.73
CA SER A 61 -4.01 16.06 18.05
C SER A 61 -4.92 16.43 16.87
N GLY A 62 -6.01 15.70 16.64
CA GLY A 62 -6.94 15.98 15.54
C GLY A 62 -7.93 14.86 15.28
N CYS A 63 -8.86 15.08 14.35
CA CYS A 63 -9.90 14.13 14.00
C CYS A 63 -9.85 13.71 12.53
N GLU A 64 -10.28 12.49 12.24
CA GLU A 64 -10.39 11.91 10.92
C GLU A 64 -11.71 11.14 10.76
N PHE A 65 -12.14 10.92 9.51
CA PHE A 65 -13.29 10.08 9.19
C PHE A 65 -12.83 8.62 9.09
N LYS A 66 -13.30 7.75 9.98
CA LYS A 66 -12.96 6.32 9.98
C LYS A 66 -13.38 5.61 8.69
N ASN A 67 -14.42 6.10 8.02
CA ASN A 67 -15.02 5.42 6.87
C ASN A 67 -14.31 5.71 5.54
N VAL A 68 -13.22 6.50 5.55
CA VAL A 68 -12.51 6.87 4.32
C VAL A 68 -11.07 6.38 4.39
N ALA A 69 -10.78 5.28 3.69
CA ALA A 69 -9.42 4.79 3.50
C ALA A 69 -8.60 5.77 2.61
N PRO A 70 -7.50 6.34 3.10
CA PRO A 70 -6.65 7.24 2.32
C PRO A 70 -5.80 6.47 1.29
N GLY A 71 -5.37 7.14 0.23
CA GLY A 71 -4.48 6.55 -0.78
C GLY A 71 -3.00 6.89 -0.55
N TYR A 72 -2.13 5.89 -0.53
CA TYR A 72 -0.68 6.04 -0.58
C TYR A 72 -0.18 5.80 -2.01
N THR A 73 0.67 6.68 -2.51
CA THR A 73 1.25 6.55 -3.86
C THR A 73 2.74 6.23 -3.78
N PHE A 74 3.16 5.18 -4.47
CA PHE A 74 4.58 4.87 -4.66
C PHE A 74 5.29 6.00 -5.41
N ASN A 75 6.52 6.31 -5.00
CA ASN A 75 7.41 7.11 -5.85
C ASN A 75 8.04 6.21 -6.93
N ALA A 76 7.24 5.82 -7.91
CA ALA A 76 7.63 4.92 -8.98
C ALA A 76 8.79 5.47 -9.83
N ALA A 77 8.86 6.79 -10.00
CA ALA A 77 9.99 7.44 -10.68
C ALA A 77 11.34 7.18 -9.98
N LYS A 78 11.35 7.15 -8.65
CA LYS A 78 12.56 6.90 -7.85
C LYS A 78 12.77 5.41 -7.55
N TYR A 79 11.71 4.63 -7.40
CA TYR A 79 11.76 3.23 -6.98
C TYR A 79 10.97 2.31 -7.91
N PRO A 80 11.28 2.31 -9.22
CA PRO A 80 10.43 1.66 -10.22
C PRO A 80 10.38 0.14 -10.06
N GLN A 81 11.43 -0.49 -9.53
CA GLN A 81 11.49 -1.95 -9.34
C GLN A 81 10.50 -2.46 -8.29
N ALA A 82 10.42 -1.80 -7.14
CA ALA A 82 9.46 -2.16 -6.08
C ALA A 82 8.02 -1.83 -6.48
N ALA A 83 7.81 -0.68 -7.13
CA ALA A 83 6.51 -0.31 -7.68
C ALA A 83 6.04 -1.31 -8.75
N ALA A 84 6.94 -1.77 -9.61
CA ALA A 84 6.66 -2.76 -10.63
C ALA A 84 6.26 -4.12 -10.03
N HIS A 85 7.00 -4.57 -9.01
CA HIS A 85 6.68 -5.83 -8.32
C HIS A 85 5.29 -5.77 -7.70
N THR A 86 4.99 -4.65 -7.03
CA THR A 86 3.68 -4.43 -6.43
C THR A 86 2.57 -4.41 -7.47
N TRP A 87 2.76 -3.70 -8.60
CA TRP A 87 1.77 -3.63 -9.68
C TRP A 87 1.42 -5.02 -10.21
N LEU A 88 2.44 -5.87 -10.44
CA LEU A 88 2.22 -7.22 -10.94
C LEU A 88 1.26 -8.00 -10.04
N LEU A 89 1.46 -7.90 -8.74
CA LEU A 89 0.68 -8.67 -7.77
C LEU A 89 -0.72 -8.10 -7.58
N GLN A 90 -0.87 -6.77 -7.62
CA GLN A 90 -2.19 -6.12 -7.63
C GLN A 90 -3.04 -6.55 -8.83
N GLU A 91 -2.43 -6.72 -10.00
CA GLU A 91 -3.12 -7.09 -11.23
C GLU A 91 -3.41 -8.60 -11.37
N LYS A 92 -2.56 -9.45 -10.77
CA LYS A 92 -2.58 -10.89 -11.05
C LYS A 92 -3.02 -11.76 -9.87
N LEU A 93 -2.79 -11.34 -8.63
CA LEU A 93 -3.18 -12.16 -7.48
C LEU A 93 -4.69 -12.07 -7.22
N PRO A 94 -5.33 -13.17 -6.80
CA PRO A 94 -6.77 -13.22 -6.58
C PRO A 94 -7.26 -12.35 -5.41
N ASN A 95 -6.36 -12.00 -4.48
CA ASN A 95 -6.69 -11.16 -3.32
C ASN A 95 -6.51 -9.65 -3.55
N THR A 96 -6.03 -9.22 -4.73
CA THR A 96 -5.97 -7.83 -5.24
C THR A 96 -5.61 -6.75 -4.21
N MET A 97 -4.58 -6.98 -3.40
CA MET A 97 -4.28 -6.17 -2.21
C MET A 97 -3.98 -4.69 -2.51
N GLY A 98 -4.65 -3.77 -1.82
CA GLY A 98 -4.45 -2.32 -1.93
C GLY A 98 -5.14 -1.64 -3.11
N VAL A 99 -6.08 -2.29 -3.79
CA VAL A 99 -6.72 -1.75 -5.02
C VAL A 99 -8.11 -1.19 -4.73
N LYS A 100 -8.26 0.13 -4.87
CA LYS A 100 -9.53 0.84 -4.57
C LYS A 100 -10.70 0.39 -5.44
N THR A 101 -10.50 0.18 -6.73
CA THR A 101 -11.55 -0.24 -7.67
C THR A 101 -12.02 -1.68 -7.46
N ARG A 102 -11.29 -2.44 -6.64
CA ARG A 102 -11.61 -3.82 -6.26
C ARG A 102 -12.09 -3.94 -4.80
N ASP A 103 -12.12 -2.83 -4.07
CA ASP A 103 -12.50 -2.76 -2.66
C ASP A 103 -11.70 -3.71 -1.74
N THR A 104 -10.41 -3.85 -2.03
CA THR A 104 -9.49 -4.73 -1.29
C THR A 104 -8.34 -3.92 -0.70
N PRO A 105 -8.53 -3.25 0.46
CA PRO A 105 -7.52 -2.36 1.02
C PRO A 105 -6.32 -3.12 1.61
N LEU A 106 -5.24 -2.37 1.86
CA LEU A 106 -4.21 -2.79 2.79
C LEU A 106 -4.59 -2.33 4.20
N TYR A 107 -4.28 -3.14 5.21
CA TYR A 107 -4.54 -2.81 6.61
C TYR A 107 -3.24 -2.49 7.33
N TYR A 108 -3.12 -1.28 7.88
CA TYR A 108 -1.89 -0.81 8.49
C TYR A 108 -1.49 -1.62 9.73
N LEU A 109 -0.24 -2.09 9.78
CA LEU A 109 0.36 -2.71 10.96
C LEU A 109 1.39 -1.73 11.56
N PRO A 110 1.13 -1.13 12.74
CA PRO A 110 2.01 -0.16 13.35
C PRO A 110 3.36 -0.75 13.75
N GLY A 111 4.41 0.04 13.52
CA GLY A 111 5.75 -0.34 13.94
C GLY A 111 6.48 -1.22 12.94
N GLY A 112 6.49 -0.83 11.67
CA GLY A 112 7.15 -1.54 10.57
C GLY A 112 8.64 -1.91 10.72
N THR A 113 9.31 -1.46 11.77
CA THR A 113 10.68 -1.86 12.17
C THR A 113 10.76 -2.53 13.56
N ARG A 114 9.62 -2.73 14.23
CA ARG A 114 9.47 -3.49 15.48
C ARG A 114 9.44 -4.99 15.19
N ALA A 115 9.36 -5.80 16.24
CA ALA A 115 9.42 -7.26 16.17
C ALA A 115 8.51 -7.83 15.06
N ASP A 116 7.31 -7.31 14.88
CA ASP A 116 6.32 -7.89 13.95
C ASP A 116 6.65 -7.60 12.48
N GLY A 117 7.03 -6.37 12.12
CA GLY A 117 7.53 -6.07 10.77
C GLY A 117 8.81 -6.84 10.43
N LYS A 118 9.66 -7.13 11.43
CA LYS A 118 10.81 -8.00 11.23
C LYS A 118 10.39 -9.46 11.02
N LYS A 119 9.47 -10.00 11.84
CA LYS A 119 8.95 -11.36 11.70
C LYS A 119 8.32 -11.59 10.33
N ASN A 120 7.48 -10.65 9.87
CA ASN A 120 6.84 -10.73 8.56
C ASN A 120 7.89 -10.85 7.45
N ARG A 121 8.91 -9.98 7.51
CA ARG A 121 10.00 -10.00 6.55
C ARG A 121 10.88 -11.25 6.66
N ASP A 122 11.12 -11.74 7.87
CA ASP A 122 11.88 -12.97 8.10
C ASP A 122 11.13 -14.20 7.58
N ALA A 123 9.79 -14.18 7.49
CA ALA A 123 9.00 -15.27 6.91
C ALA A 123 9.02 -15.25 5.37
N ILE A 124 8.96 -14.07 4.74
CA ILE A 124 8.94 -13.95 3.27
C ILE A 124 10.35 -13.97 2.67
N CYS A 125 11.29 -13.29 3.32
CA CYS A 125 12.71 -13.25 2.96
C CYS A 125 13.53 -14.20 3.85
N ASP A 126 12.98 -15.39 4.08
CA ASP A 126 13.44 -16.44 4.99
C ASP A 126 14.82 -17.03 4.68
N VAL A 127 15.19 -17.03 3.40
CA VAL A 127 16.49 -17.56 2.98
C VAL A 127 17.54 -16.45 2.91
N ALA A 128 18.56 -16.57 3.76
CA ALA A 128 19.69 -15.64 3.76
C ALA A 128 20.36 -15.60 2.38
N SER A 129 20.57 -14.38 1.86
CA SER A 129 21.11 -14.15 0.51
C SER A 129 20.28 -14.75 -0.64
N TRP A 130 18.99 -15.06 -0.43
CA TRP A 130 18.10 -15.55 -1.49
C TRP A 130 18.14 -14.65 -2.74
N ALA A 131 18.02 -13.34 -2.56
CA ALA A 131 18.04 -12.40 -3.67
C ALA A 131 19.40 -12.39 -4.40
N LYS A 132 20.52 -12.69 -3.71
CA LYS A 132 21.84 -12.80 -4.35
C LYS A 132 21.90 -14.00 -5.31
N GLY A 133 21.22 -15.09 -4.98
CA GLY A 133 21.15 -16.30 -5.82
C GLY A 133 20.14 -16.20 -6.97
N ASN A 134 19.15 -15.30 -6.87
CA ASN A 134 18.02 -15.24 -7.80
C ASN A 134 17.89 -13.90 -8.56
N GLY A 135 18.67 -12.87 -8.20
CA GLY A 135 18.61 -11.55 -8.83
C GLY A 135 19.56 -11.40 -10.01
N ASP A 136 19.22 -10.50 -10.94
CA ASP A 136 20.08 -10.15 -12.09
C ASP A 136 20.89 -8.88 -11.77
N LEU A 137 22.22 -8.98 -11.86
CA LEU A 137 23.12 -7.86 -11.55
C LEU A 137 22.97 -6.67 -12.51
N SER A 138 22.41 -6.88 -13.70
CA SER A 138 22.13 -5.80 -14.64
C SER A 138 21.07 -4.82 -14.12
N ALA A 139 20.22 -5.24 -13.18
CA ALA A 139 19.20 -4.39 -12.56
C ALA A 139 19.73 -3.53 -11.39
N MET A 140 21.02 -3.61 -11.06
CA MET A 140 21.61 -2.91 -9.92
C MET A 140 21.89 -1.43 -10.22
N ASP A 141 21.73 -0.58 -9.21
CA ASP A 141 21.87 0.87 -9.30
C ASP A 141 23.32 1.31 -8.97
N GLY A 142 24.23 0.94 -9.87
CA GLY A 142 25.65 1.29 -9.80
C GLY A 142 26.53 0.37 -8.96
N ALA A 143 27.82 0.70 -8.89
CA ALA A 143 28.81 -0.11 -8.18
C ALA A 143 28.49 -0.21 -6.68
N GLY A 144 28.51 -1.43 -6.15
CA GLY A 144 28.27 -1.71 -4.72
C GLY A 144 26.80 -1.95 -4.33
N ASP A 145 25.84 -1.70 -5.23
CA ASP A 145 24.46 -2.15 -5.04
C ASP A 145 24.36 -3.68 -5.21
N LYS A 146 23.47 -4.29 -4.44
CA LYS A 146 23.32 -5.75 -4.38
C LYS A 146 21.84 -6.12 -4.41
N PRO A 147 21.49 -7.29 -5.00
CA PRO A 147 20.12 -7.78 -4.96
C PRO A 147 19.60 -7.89 -3.54
N ASN A 148 18.35 -7.51 -3.34
CA ASN A 148 17.63 -7.54 -2.08
C ASN A 148 16.23 -8.12 -2.28
N CYS A 149 15.73 -8.81 -1.26
CA CYS A 149 14.40 -9.41 -1.27
C CYS A 149 13.35 -8.33 -0.96
N ASP A 150 12.56 -7.97 -1.96
CA ASP A 150 11.34 -7.18 -1.82
C ASP A 150 10.15 -8.11 -1.55
N GLU A 151 9.15 -7.62 -0.82
CA GLU A 151 7.96 -8.40 -0.45
C GLU A 151 6.69 -7.56 -0.63
N PHE A 152 5.63 -8.23 -1.07
CA PHE A 152 4.31 -7.61 -1.13
C PHE A 152 3.19 -8.63 -0.81
N ALA A 153 2.21 -8.30 0.02
CA ALA A 153 2.07 -7.01 0.71
C ALA A 153 3.18 -6.76 1.76
N PHE A 154 3.47 -5.48 2.02
CA PHE A 154 4.63 -5.06 2.81
C PHE A 154 4.63 -5.70 4.22
N ASN A 155 5.79 -5.85 4.83
CA ASN A 155 5.87 -6.28 6.23
C ASN A 155 5.14 -5.39 7.25
N THR A 156 4.75 -4.18 6.85
CA THR A 156 4.03 -3.19 7.67
C THR A 156 2.51 -3.22 7.48
N THR A 157 1.96 -4.34 7.00
CA THR A 157 0.52 -4.56 6.87
C THR A 157 0.08 -5.95 7.30
N TYR A 158 -1.15 -6.08 7.79
CA TYR A 158 -1.80 -7.37 8.07
C TYR A 158 -2.02 -8.22 6.81
N ASN A 159 -1.95 -7.62 5.63
CA ASN A 159 -1.97 -8.33 4.35
C ASN A 159 -0.63 -9.02 4.05
N SER A 160 0.43 -8.78 4.83
CA SER A 160 1.71 -9.46 4.62
C SER A 160 1.52 -10.97 4.69
N GLY A 161 2.18 -11.70 3.79
CA GLY A 161 2.18 -13.16 3.86
C GLY A 161 2.88 -13.68 5.12
N GLY A 162 3.80 -12.90 5.70
CA GLY A 162 4.48 -13.29 6.93
C GLY A 162 3.66 -13.04 8.21
N MET A 163 2.49 -12.41 8.11
CA MET A 163 1.65 -12.11 9.27
C MET A 163 0.84 -13.36 9.68
N PRO A 164 1.01 -13.88 10.90
CA PRO A 164 0.29 -15.07 11.34
C PRO A 164 -1.22 -14.83 11.44
N LYS A 165 -2.05 -15.79 11.05
CA LYS A 165 -3.51 -15.70 11.17
C LYS A 165 -3.95 -15.59 12.62
N SER A 166 -3.20 -16.20 13.56
CA SER A 166 -3.44 -16.06 15.00
C SER A 166 -3.28 -14.63 15.51
N GLU A 167 -2.55 -13.79 14.78
CA GLU A 167 -2.32 -12.38 15.10
C GLU A 167 -3.18 -11.45 14.19
N GLY A 168 -4.09 -12.01 13.41
CA GLY A 168 -4.98 -11.25 12.50
C GLY A 168 -4.46 -11.11 11.06
N GLY A 169 -3.41 -11.83 10.69
CA GLY A 169 -2.91 -11.87 9.31
C GLY A 169 -3.93 -12.41 8.31
N LEU A 170 -3.94 -11.82 7.12
CA LEU A 170 -4.93 -12.13 6.07
C LEU A 170 -4.41 -13.09 5.00
N ASN A 171 -3.10 -13.22 4.86
CA ASN A 171 -2.45 -13.96 3.77
C ASN A 171 -1.34 -14.90 4.26
N GLU A 172 -1.45 -15.41 5.49
CA GLU A 172 -0.40 -16.20 6.15
C GLU A 172 0.18 -17.30 5.25
N VAL A 173 1.51 -17.31 5.12
CA VAL A 173 2.33 -18.38 4.54
C VAL A 173 3.44 -18.75 5.51
N SER A 174 3.90 -20.00 5.42
CA SER A 174 4.99 -20.52 6.23
C SER A 174 6.39 -20.13 5.73
N SER A 175 6.49 -19.75 4.45
CA SER A 175 7.74 -19.36 3.80
C SER A 175 7.45 -18.55 2.54
N GLY A 176 8.34 -17.62 2.19
CA GLY A 176 8.27 -16.91 0.92
C GLY A 176 8.39 -17.78 -0.34
N SER A 177 8.76 -19.06 -0.20
CA SER A 177 8.70 -20.04 -1.30
C SER A 177 7.28 -20.30 -1.80
N GLN A 178 6.25 -19.95 -0.99
CA GLN A 178 4.82 -20.06 -1.34
C GLN A 178 4.27 -18.80 -2.02
N CYS A 179 5.07 -17.74 -2.12
CA CYS A 179 4.70 -16.50 -2.81
C CYS A 179 5.05 -16.57 -4.30
N VAL A 180 4.49 -15.68 -5.12
CA VAL A 180 5.00 -15.43 -6.47
C VAL A 180 6.45 -14.96 -6.36
N GLN A 181 7.36 -15.61 -7.08
CA GLN A 181 8.80 -15.33 -6.99
C GLN A 181 9.30 -14.71 -8.29
N THR A 182 9.73 -13.46 -8.22
CA THR A 182 10.22 -12.73 -9.38
C THR A 182 11.64 -12.19 -9.20
N PHE A 183 12.23 -11.73 -10.29
CA PHE A 183 13.42 -10.88 -10.26
C PHE A 183 13.32 -9.77 -11.29
N THR A 184 14.02 -8.67 -11.04
CA THR A 184 14.16 -7.60 -12.03
C THR A 184 15.39 -7.81 -12.89
N LYS A 185 15.26 -7.48 -14.16
CA LYS A 185 16.37 -7.39 -15.10
C LYS A 185 16.47 -5.97 -15.66
N LYS A 186 17.66 -5.59 -16.14
CA LYS A 186 17.82 -4.31 -16.82
C LYS A 186 16.76 -4.16 -17.91
N ALA A 187 16.09 -3.03 -17.84
CA ALA A 187 15.26 -2.48 -18.90
C ALA A 187 15.86 -1.14 -19.31
N ASP A 188 15.30 -0.51 -20.34
CA ASP A 188 15.70 0.84 -20.73
C ASP A 188 15.33 1.83 -19.62
N ASP A 189 15.90 3.04 -19.62
CA ASP A 189 15.81 4.03 -18.51
C ASP A 189 14.37 4.40 -18.05
N ARG A 190 13.34 4.03 -18.82
CA ARG A 190 11.92 4.30 -18.55
C ARG A 190 11.07 3.04 -18.38
N ALA A 191 11.69 1.88 -18.22
CA ALA A 191 10.99 0.62 -18.06
C ALA A 191 11.62 -0.24 -16.96
N VAL A 192 10.86 -1.22 -16.49
CA VAL A 192 11.31 -2.32 -15.65
C VAL A 192 10.89 -3.62 -16.30
N HIS A 193 11.82 -4.57 -16.40
CA HIS A 193 11.48 -5.94 -16.78
C HIS A 193 11.39 -6.81 -15.53
N LEU A 194 10.24 -7.49 -15.37
CA LEU A 194 10.01 -8.50 -14.35
C LEU A 194 9.89 -9.87 -14.99
N TYR A 195 10.59 -10.83 -14.38
CA TYR A 195 10.60 -12.24 -14.75
C TYR A 195 10.29 -13.11 -13.54
N ASP A 196 9.70 -14.29 -13.74
CA ASP A 196 9.63 -15.31 -12.69
C ASP A 196 10.99 -15.95 -12.52
N ILE A 197 11.27 -16.43 -11.31
CA ILE A 197 12.50 -17.17 -11.03
C ILE A 197 12.41 -18.57 -11.64
N ASP A 198 13.50 -19.06 -12.21
CA ASP A 198 13.56 -20.39 -12.83
C ASP A 198 13.03 -21.48 -11.89
N GLY A 199 12.08 -22.28 -12.40
CA GLY A 199 11.41 -23.33 -11.60
C GLY A 199 10.31 -22.82 -10.67
N HIS A 200 10.00 -21.52 -10.68
CA HIS A 200 8.98 -20.87 -9.86
C HIS A 200 7.95 -20.09 -10.69
N ALA A 201 7.54 -20.67 -11.82
CA ALA A 201 6.39 -20.25 -12.59
C ALA A 201 5.14 -20.08 -11.67
N PRO A 202 4.49 -18.90 -11.63
CA PRO A 202 3.36 -18.67 -10.75
C PRO A 202 2.14 -19.50 -11.15
N THR A 203 1.42 -19.97 -10.14
CA THR A 203 0.10 -20.61 -10.30
C THR A 203 -1.04 -19.60 -10.32
N TRP A 204 -0.76 -18.35 -9.92
CA TRP A 204 -1.71 -17.28 -9.65
C TRP A 204 -2.77 -17.65 -8.61
N ARG A 205 -2.40 -18.55 -7.70
CA ARG A 205 -3.16 -18.91 -6.50
C ARG A 205 -2.44 -18.50 -5.23
N GLU A 206 -1.22 -17.99 -5.36
CA GLU A 206 -0.44 -17.43 -4.28
C GLU A 206 -1.16 -16.21 -3.67
N VAL A 207 -0.80 -15.88 -2.44
CA VAL A 207 -1.43 -14.79 -1.67
C VAL A 207 -0.47 -13.63 -1.39
N CYS A 208 0.79 -13.78 -1.83
CA CYS A 208 1.89 -12.85 -1.62
C CYS A 208 2.87 -12.94 -2.80
N GLY A 209 3.81 -12.00 -2.87
CA GLY A 209 4.95 -12.04 -3.77
C GLY A 209 6.24 -11.68 -3.05
N ARG A 210 7.35 -12.22 -3.55
CA ARG A 210 8.70 -11.77 -3.24
C ARG A 210 9.51 -11.57 -4.51
N SER A 211 10.38 -10.56 -4.52
CA SER A 211 11.18 -10.24 -5.71
C SER A 211 12.64 -9.98 -5.38
N ALA A 212 13.56 -10.47 -6.21
CA ALA A 212 14.96 -10.08 -6.16
C ALA A 212 15.17 -8.80 -6.98
N ILE A 213 15.33 -7.67 -6.29
CA ILE A 213 15.49 -6.33 -6.90
C ILE A 213 16.72 -5.60 -6.39
N SER A 214 17.07 -4.45 -6.96
CA SER A 214 18.12 -3.57 -6.45
C SER A 214 17.90 -3.21 -4.98
N GLY A 215 18.93 -3.37 -4.14
CA GLY A 215 18.88 -3.02 -2.72
C GLY A 215 18.67 -1.53 -2.48
N LYS A 216 19.27 -0.67 -3.31
CA LYS A 216 19.01 0.78 -3.30
C LYS A 216 17.56 1.10 -3.66
N ARG A 217 16.99 0.41 -4.66
CA ARG A 217 15.59 0.63 -5.07
C ARG A 217 14.59 0.05 -4.07
N ASN A 218 14.93 -1.03 -3.37
CA ASN A 218 14.07 -1.60 -2.32
C ASN A 218 14.07 -0.74 -1.05
N SER A 219 15.25 -0.50 -0.46
CA SER A 219 15.37 0.14 0.86
C SER A 219 14.75 1.54 0.94
N GLY A 220 14.68 2.26 -0.18
CA GLY A 220 14.06 3.58 -0.24
C GLY A 220 12.57 3.58 -0.62
N SER A 221 12.03 2.47 -1.13
CA SER A 221 10.70 2.42 -1.76
C SER A 221 9.57 2.84 -0.82
N MET A 222 9.72 2.49 0.47
CA MET A 222 8.75 2.77 1.52
C MET A 222 9.12 3.94 2.43
N ALA A 223 10.15 4.72 2.10
CA ALA A 223 10.60 5.84 2.95
C ALA A 223 9.48 6.88 3.20
N GLY A 224 8.58 7.07 2.23
CA GLY A 224 7.44 7.98 2.33
C GLY A 224 6.30 7.49 3.21
N LEU A 225 6.21 6.18 3.48
CA LEU A 225 5.08 5.59 4.23
C LEU A 225 4.97 6.19 5.63
N SER A 226 6.10 6.43 6.31
CA SER A 226 6.07 7.02 7.66
C SER A 226 5.46 8.43 7.67
N GLY A 227 5.70 9.23 6.63
CA GLY A 227 5.06 10.55 6.49
C GLY A 227 3.58 10.43 6.18
N PHE A 228 3.22 9.51 5.29
CA PHE A 228 1.82 9.21 4.96
C PHE A 228 1.01 8.78 6.18
N VAL A 229 1.50 7.78 6.94
CA VAL A 229 0.86 7.31 8.18
C VAL A 229 0.63 8.46 9.16
N ARG A 230 1.59 9.37 9.31
CA ARG A 230 1.44 10.53 10.20
C ARG A 230 0.42 11.54 9.70
N ASN A 231 0.49 11.88 8.41
CA ASN A 231 -0.36 12.91 7.82
C ASN A 231 -1.82 12.45 7.71
N MET A 232 -2.01 11.17 7.41
CA MET A 232 -3.32 10.52 7.32
C MET A 232 -3.73 9.86 8.63
N ARG A 233 -2.90 9.98 9.68
CA ARG A 233 -3.20 9.56 11.06
C ARG A 233 -3.55 8.08 11.23
N LEU A 234 -3.07 7.22 10.32
CA LEU A 234 -3.37 5.79 10.35
C LEU A 234 -2.98 5.14 11.69
N LEU A 235 -3.93 4.42 12.28
CA LEU A 235 -3.80 3.55 13.44
C LEU A 235 -3.83 2.07 13.04
N ASP A 236 -3.60 1.22 14.03
CA ASP A 236 -3.64 -0.23 13.85
C ASP A 236 -4.91 -0.67 13.13
N LYS A 237 -4.73 -1.46 12.06
CA LYS A 237 -5.78 -1.98 11.19
C LYS A 237 -6.58 -0.94 10.40
N ASP A 238 -6.16 0.31 10.35
CA ASP A 238 -6.80 1.26 9.44
C ASP A 238 -6.57 0.84 7.99
N PRO A 239 -7.60 0.88 7.14
CA PRO A 239 -7.48 0.57 5.73
C PRO A 239 -6.82 1.72 4.97
N TYR A 240 -6.01 1.39 3.97
CA TYR A 240 -5.47 2.35 3.01
C TYR A 240 -5.34 1.73 1.61
N TRP A 241 -5.44 2.57 0.59
CA TRP A 241 -5.22 2.18 -0.81
C TRP A 241 -3.77 2.38 -1.19
N LEU A 242 -3.30 1.60 -2.16
CA LEU A 242 -1.96 1.71 -2.70
C LEU A 242 -2.01 1.91 -4.21
N GLU A 243 -1.55 3.08 -4.63
CA GLU A 243 -1.36 3.43 -6.03
C GLU A 243 0.11 3.22 -6.39
N THR A 244 0.38 2.32 -7.35
CA THR A 244 1.76 2.00 -7.74
C THR A 244 2.39 3.04 -8.66
N GLY A 245 1.57 3.86 -9.34
CA GLY A 245 2.06 4.78 -10.37
C GLY A 245 2.73 4.07 -11.56
N MET A 246 2.39 2.80 -11.77
CA MET A 246 2.94 1.95 -12.82
C MET A 246 1.84 1.49 -13.77
N THR A 247 2.20 1.25 -15.03
CA THR A 247 1.42 0.45 -15.98
C THR A 247 2.31 -0.63 -16.53
N GLY A 248 1.74 -1.78 -16.90
CA GLY A 248 2.51 -2.91 -17.36
C GLY A 248 1.87 -3.64 -18.53
N GLN A 249 2.73 -4.19 -19.39
CA GLN A 249 2.36 -5.18 -20.40
C GLN A 249 3.05 -6.48 -20.04
N CYS A 250 2.27 -7.50 -19.75
CA CYS A 250 2.77 -8.85 -19.49
C CYS A 250 2.47 -9.75 -20.71
N ALA A 251 3.39 -10.67 -21.00
CA ALA A 251 3.14 -11.72 -21.99
C ALA A 251 1.81 -12.44 -21.66
N GLN A 252 1.06 -12.78 -22.70
CA GLN A 252 -0.26 -13.40 -22.53
C GLN A 252 -0.21 -14.85 -22.04
N ASP A 253 0.99 -15.45 -21.98
CA ASP A 253 1.16 -16.74 -21.32
C ASP A 253 1.06 -16.54 -19.81
N SER A 254 -0.10 -16.92 -19.27
CA SER A 254 -0.39 -16.89 -17.84
C SER A 254 0.53 -17.79 -17.01
N LYS A 255 1.42 -18.61 -17.56
CA LYS A 255 2.26 -19.50 -16.74
C LYS A 255 3.60 -18.89 -16.34
N THR A 256 4.07 -17.86 -17.04
CA THR A 256 5.38 -17.24 -16.76
C THR A 256 5.21 -15.75 -16.56
N VAL A 257 5.98 -15.16 -15.65
CA VAL A 257 6.05 -13.70 -15.55
C VAL A 257 7.04 -13.22 -16.59
N LYS A 258 6.55 -12.43 -17.53
CA LYS A 258 7.40 -11.67 -18.46
C LYS A 258 6.72 -10.35 -18.74
N CYS A 259 7.06 -9.35 -17.94
CA CYS A 259 6.37 -8.06 -17.97
C CYS A 259 7.35 -6.92 -18.24
N THR A 260 6.91 -5.96 -19.05
CA THR A 260 7.53 -4.67 -19.22
C THR A 260 6.62 -3.62 -18.59
N LEU A 261 7.12 -2.95 -17.56
CA LEU A 261 6.37 -1.96 -16.79
C LEU A 261 6.99 -0.58 -16.92
N ARG A 262 6.16 0.46 -16.93
CA ARG A 262 6.56 1.86 -17.06
C ARG A 262 5.86 2.70 -16.01
N THR A 263 6.53 3.76 -15.57
CA THR A 263 5.90 4.78 -14.73
C THR A 263 4.81 5.49 -15.53
N GLN A 264 3.67 5.76 -14.88
CA GLN A 264 2.60 6.60 -15.44
C GLN A 264 3.01 8.07 -15.55
#